data_AF-A0A1F4B6B1-F1
#
_entry.id   AF-A0A1F4B6B1-F1
#
_cell.length_a   1.000
_cell.length_b   1.000
_cell.length_c   1.000
_cell.angle_alpha   90.00
_cell.angle_beta   90.00
_cell.angle_gamma   90.00
#
_symmetry.space_group_name_H-M   'P 1'
#
loop_
_entity.id
_entity.type
_entity.pdbx_description
1 polymer ?
#
loop_
_entity_poly.entity_id
_entity_poly.type
_entity_poly.pdbx_seq_one_letter_code
_entity_poly.pdbx_strand_id
1 'polypeptide(L)' 'MIANDQELKIALDRIAQFQAQVAHLRNTETNPINYSAAVSGFITEIDRMQLEVREYLSVHPRELTAV' A
#
# COMPACT_ATOMS: atom_id res chain seq x y z
N MET A 1 -10.26 -5.39 -1.41
CA MET A 1 -10.05 -6.85 -1.34
C MET A 1 -9.38 -7.28 -2.63
N ILE A 2 -8.23 -7.92 -2.51
CA ILE A 2 -7.48 -8.52 -3.62
C ILE A 2 -8.04 -9.94 -3.86
N ALA A 3 -8.45 -10.24 -5.09
CA ALA A 3 -9.06 -11.52 -5.44
C ALA A 3 -8.13 -12.45 -6.23
N ASN A 4 -7.07 -11.92 -6.83
CA ASN A 4 -6.18 -12.66 -7.72
C ASN A 4 -4.78 -12.03 -7.78
N ASP A 5 -3.83 -12.75 -8.40
CA ASP A 5 -2.44 -12.31 -8.52
C ASP A 5 -2.27 -11.03 -9.34
N GLN A 6 -3.18 -10.75 -10.28
CA GLN A 6 -3.13 -9.51 -11.07
C GLN A 6 -3.47 -8.30 -10.19
N GLU A 7 -4.49 -8.41 -9.34
CA GLU A 7 -4.84 -7.39 -8.35
C GLU A 7 -3.77 -7.26 -7.27
N LEU A 8 -3.16 -8.37 -6.84
CA LEU A 8 -2.02 -8.35 -5.93
C LEU A 8 -0.87 -7.52 -6.51
N LYS A 9 -0.53 -7.77 -7.79
CA LYS A 9 0.52 -7.01 -8.49
C LYS A 9 0.20 -5.52 -8.53
N ILE A 10 -1.03 -5.16 -8.90
CA ILE A 10 -1.46 -3.75 -8.93
C ILE A 10 -1.36 -3.10 -7.55
N ALA A 11 -1.77 -3.81 -6.49
CA ALA A 11 -1.68 -3.31 -5.12
C ALA A 11 -0.23 -3.07 -4.70
N LEU A 12 0.67 -4.03 -4.97
CA LEU A 12 2.10 -3.91 -4.67
C LEU A 12 2.76 -2.75 -5.45
N ASP A 13 2.47 -2.62 -6.74
CA ASP A 13 3.02 -1.55 -7.58
C ASP A 13 2.57 -0.16 -7.06
N ARG A 14 1.30 -0.04 -6.65
CA ARG A 14 0.75 1.21 -6.09
C ARG A 14 1.31 1.52 -4.69
N ILE A 15 1.52 0.52 -3.83
CA ILE A 15 2.22 0.70 -2.55
C ILE A 15 3.63 1.26 -2.79
N ALA A 16 4.38 0.69 -3.74
CA ALA A 16 5.73 1.14 -4.06
C ALA A 16 5.75 2.60 -4.54
N GLN A 17 4.77 3.02 -5.35
CA GLN A 17 4.63 4.41 -5.78
C GLN A 17 4.36 5.36 -4.61
N PHE A 18 3.46 5.00 -3.69
CA PHE A 18 3.19 5.83 -2.51
C PHE A 18 4.40 5.92 -1.58
N GLN A 19 5.13 4.83 -1.37
CA GLN A 19 6.37 4.83 -0.60
C GLN A 19 7.42 5.74 -1.24
N ALA A 20 7.57 5.71 -2.58
CA ALA A 20 8.47 6.59 -3.30
C ALA A 20 8.08 8.08 -3.12
N GLN A 21 6.78 8.39 -3.14
CA GLN A 21 6.30 9.76 -2.91
C GLN A 21 6.56 10.25 -1.49
N VAL A 22 6.35 9.41 -0.47
CA VAL A 22 6.67 9.72 0.93
C VAL A 22 8.18 9.94 1.09
N ALA A 23 9.01 9.05 0.50
CA ALA A 23 10.46 9.18 0.53
C ALA A 23 10.94 10.47 -0.16
N HIS A 24 10.29 10.88 -1.25
CA HIS A 24 10.58 12.15 -1.91
C HIS A 24 10.25 13.33 -0.99
N LEU A 25 9.03 13.38 -0.43
CA LEU A 25 8.58 14.45 0.47
C LEU A 25 9.47 14.60 1.70
N ARG A 26 10.01 13.49 2.23
CA ARG A 26 10.95 13.49 3.36
C ARG A 26 12.21 14.31 3.09
N ASN A 27 12.59 14.47 1.82
CA ASN A 27 13.80 15.21 1.41
C ASN A 27 13.49 16.61 0.86
N THR A 28 12.24 16.90 0.48
CA THR A 28 11.89 18.14 -0.24
C THR A 28 10.98 19.09 0.53
N GLU A 29 10.11 18.58 1.41
CA GLU A 29 9.27 19.45 2.24
C GLU A 29 10.05 19.92 3.47
N THR A 30 10.17 21.23 3.62
CA THR A 30 10.99 21.86 4.67
C THR A 30 10.17 22.27 5.90
N ASN A 31 8.85 22.39 5.74
CA ASN A 31 7.94 22.70 6.83
C ASN A 31 7.38 21.41 7.45
N PRO A 32 7.64 21.14 8.74
CA PRO A 32 7.19 19.90 9.40
C PRO A 32 5.67 19.70 9.44
N ILE A 33 4.89 20.78 9.54
CA ILE A 33 3.42 20.72 9.56
C ILE A 33 2.91 20.34 8.17
N ASN A 34 3.44 20.96 7.13
CA ASN A 34 3.09 20.62 5.74
C ASN A 34 3.51 19.19 5.41
N TYR A 35 4.70 18.76 5.84
CA TYR A 35 5.15 17.39 5.65
C TYR A 35 4.17 16.40 6.27
N SER A 36 3.82 16.59 7.55
CA SER A 36 2.89 15.71 8.26
C SER A 36 1.53 15.66 7.57
N ALA A 37 1.00 16.81 7.13
CA ALA A 37 -0.26 16.86 6.41
C ALA A 37 -0.17 16.11 5.07
N ALA A 38 0.88 16.34 4.29
CA ALA A 38 1.09 15.74 2.97
C ALA A 38 1.28 14.22 3.01
N VAL A 39 2.01 13.68 4.00
CA VAL A 39 2.29 12.24 4.07
C VAL A 39 1.19 11.41 4.72
N SER A 40 0.33 12.03 5.55
CA SER A 40 -0.69 11.33 6.33
C SER A 40 -1.63 10.46 5.49
N GLY A 41 -2.09 10.98 4.35
CA GLY A 41 -2.96 10.26 3.42
C GLY A 41 -2.24 9.08 2.76
N PHE A 42 -0.98 9.25 2.36
CA PHE A 42 -0.19 8.16 1.79
C PHE A 42 0.04 7.03 2.79
N ILE A 43 0.40 7.35 4.03
CA ILE A 43 0.64 6.35 5.08
C ILE A 43 -0.65 5.57 5.37
N THR A 44 -1.78 6.27 5.52
CA THR A 44 -3.08 5.64 5.77
C THR A 44 -3.46 4.67 4.66
N GLU A 45 -3.26 5.05 3.40
CA GLU A 45 -3.58 4.22 2.25
C GLU A 45 -2.60 3.04 2.10
N ILE A 46 -1.30 3.23 2.38
CA ILE A 46 -0.31 2.16 2.44
C ILE A 46 -0.72 1.12 3.49
N ASP A 47 -1.09 1.54 4.70
CA ASP A 47 -1.49 0.63 5.78
C ASP A 47 -2.73 -0.18 5.40
N ARG A 48 -3.73 0.47 4.81
CA ARG A 48 -4.95 -0.17 4.31
C ARG A 48 -4.63 -1.20 3.23
N MET A 49 -3.78 -0.86 2.26
CA MET A 49 -3.43 -1.76 1.18
C MET A 49 -2.53 -2.93 1.63
N GLN A 50 -1.61 -2.69 2.56
CA GLN A 50 -0.77 -3.72 3.16
C GLN A 50 -1.60 -4.74 3.95
N LEU A 51 -2.67 -4.28 4.61
CA LEU A 51 -3.64 -5.18 5.24
C LEU A 51 -4.27 -6.13 4.20
N GLU A 52 -4.75 -5.60 3.08
CA GLU A 52 -5.34 -6.43 2.02
C GLU A 52 -4.32 -7.42 1.40
N VAL A 53 -3.08 -6.97 1.16
CA VAL A 53 -2.00 -7.82 0.66
C VAL A 53 -1.72 -8.96 1.63
N ARG A 54 -1.62 -8.65 2.93
CA ARG A 54 -1.41 -9.65 3.97
C ARG A 54 -2.55 -10.66 4.02
N GLU A 55 -3.80 -10.18 3.98
CA GLU A 55 -4.99 -11.04 3.99
C GLU A 55 -4.99 -12.00 2.80
N TYR A 56 -4.73 -11.49 1.59
CA TYR A 56 -4.64 -12.32 0.38
C TYR A 56 -3.54 -13.37 0.46
N LEU A 57 -2.32 -12.97 0.85
CA LEU A 57 -1.17 -13.87 0.92
C LEU A 57 -1.22 -14.86 2.09
N SER A 58 -2.11 -14.64 3.06
CA SER A 58 -2.31 -15.56 4.19
C SER A 58 -3.15 -16.79 3.81
N VAL A 59 -3.81 -16.78 2.65
CA VAL A 59 -4.64 -17.89 2.16
C VAL A 59 -3.89 -18.62 1.04
N HIS A 60 -3.79 -19.94 1.14
CA HIS A 60 -3.15 -20.73 0.09
C HIS A 60 -4.04 -20.75 -1.18
N PRO A 61 -3.49 -20.66 -2.40
CA PRO A 61 -4.30 -20.62 -3.64
C PRO A 61 -5.31 -21.76 -3.82
N ARG A 62 -5.01 -22.95 -3.27
CA ARG A 62 -5.93 -24.12 -3.28
C ARG A 62 -7.15 -23.96 -2.37
N GLU A 63 -7.09 -23.08 -1.37
CA GLU A 63 -8.21 -22.79 -0.48
C GLU A 63 -9.14 -21.74 -1.11
N LEU A 64 -8.61 -20.88 -1.98
CA LEU A 64 -9.39 -19.89 -2.74
C LEU A 64 -10.26 -20.52 -3.84
N THR A 65 -9.91 -21.70 -4.33
CA THR A 65 -10.67 -22.40 -5.41
C THR A 65 -11.80 -23.30 -4.88
N ALA A 66 -11.88 -23.48 -3.56
CA ALA A 66 -12.81 -24.42 -2.91
C ALA A 66 -14.13 -23.76 -2.45
N VAL A 67 -14.37 -22.50 -2.82
CA VAL A 67 -15.56 -21.70 -2.47
C VAL A 67 -16.37 -21.37 -3.72
#